data_AF-A0A0G1TJ76-F1
#
_entry.id   AF-A0A0G1TJ76-F1
#
_cell.length_a   1.000
_cell.length_b   1.000
_cell.length_c   1.000
_cell.angle_alpha   90.00
_cell.angle_beta   90.00
_cell.angle_gamma   90.00
#
_symmetry.space_group_name_H-M   'P 1'
#
loop_
_entity.id
_entity.type
_entity.pdbx_description
1 polymer ?
#
loop_
_entity_poly.entity_id
_entity_poly.type
_entity_poly.pdbx_seq_one_letter_code
_entity_poly.pdbx_strand_id
1 'polypeptide(L)'
;MQVAVIPNMKIGRNDQCHCGSGKKYKRCCLNKDTDSVPQEVIKYFQKVRTEQEYLKQAGIHINYVKPIMFKGKKVFALGNKVYADCPPNTTFHTFIIQILKDTIGLDWFREQAKYPPEERHFISICLEKLGEWIEKNEKTAERVNSEVWGAKPDGYSKSLLLLAFDVCSLIHKQVLPPQLLERLKSRDHYQGARYEIAIAAIFARLDCDIQFTDEKSKNKHCEFVATHRATGSSLAVEAKSKHRSGVLHQIGFLLSLEKLLSARMIRRLFNDALEQNPKDVPFAIFIDVNSPITPNIPMDDKPWVKDVKKLVNRKLIGISPQEYPLSAAFFTNFSYHYQTENEAEQGEAVGIVVPHPKFPPPNQEFFGYLQGALNHYGFVPPIDIDEPIESLSAN
;
A
#
# COMPACT_ATOMS: atom_id res chain seq x y z
N MET A 1 15.09 -36.98 9.59
CA MET A 1 14.69 -38.01 10.59
C MET A 1 13.28 -38.43 10.27
N GLN A 2 13.05 -39.72 10.00
CA GLN A 2 11.72 -40.29 9.75
C GLN A 2 10.84 -40.11 10.99
N VAL A 3 9.68 -39.50 10.82
CA VAL A 3 8.64 -39.46 11.86
C VAL A 3 7.96 -40.83 11.84
N ALA A 4 8.20 -41.64 12.87
CA ALA A 4 7.55 -42.93 13.03
C ALA A 4 6.05 -42.72 13.30
N VAL A 5 5.21 -43.24 12.40
CA VAL A 5 3.76 -43.33 12.62
C VAL A 5 3.52 -44.42 13.65
N ILE A 6 3.22 -44.03 14.90
CA ILE A 6 2.85 -45.00 15.95
C ILE A 6 1.42 -45.49 15.64
N PRO A 7 1.19 -46.81 15.49
CA PRO A 7 -0.14 -47.35 15.25
C PRO A 7 -1.07 -46.93 16.39
N ASN A 8 -2.32 -46.67 16.05
CA ASN A 8 -3.39 -46.28 16.96
C ASN A 8 -3.75 -47.47 17.89
N MET A 9 -2.83 -47.86 18.77
CA MET A 9 -3.02 -48.87 19.81
C MET A 9 -3.95 -48.26 20.86
N LYS A 10 -5.11 -48.88 21.06
CA LYS A 10 -6.03 -48.52 22.16
C LYS A 10 -5.39 -48.89 23.50
N ILE A 11 -4.48 -48.07 24.00
CA ILE A 11 -3.88 -48.18 25.33
C ILE A 11 -4.94 -47.88 26.39
N GLY A 12 -5.16 -48.83 27.31
CA GLY A 12 -6.10 -48.69 28.41
C GLY A 12 -5.63 -47.66 29.43
N ARG A 13 -6.57 -46.93 30.03
CA ARG A 13 -6.30 -45.83 30.99
C ARG A 13 -5.40 -46.24 32.17
N ASN A 14 -5.41 -47.52 32.56
CA ASN A 14 -4.61 -48.07 33.66
C ASN A 14 -3.32 -48.81 33.23
N ASP A 15 -3.07 -48.96 31.94
CA ASP A 15 -1.91 -49.69 31.39
C ASP A 15 -0.60 -48.91 31.62
N GLN A 16 0.55 -49.58 31.49
CA GLN A 16 1.84 -48.89 31.55
C GLN A 16 1.98 -47.92 30.37
N CYS A 17 2.46 -46.70 30.66
CA CYS A 17 2.56 -45.65 29.67
C CYS A 17 3.61 -45.96 28.60
N HIS A 18 3.28 -45.72 27.32
CA HIS A 18 4.13 -46.05 26.16
C HIS A 18 5.46 -45.27 26.11
N CYS A 19 5.62 -44.20 26.91
CA CYS A 19 6.85 -43.40 26.97
C CYS A 19 7.98 -44.05 27.80
N GLY A 20 7.77 -45.26 28.33
CA GLY A 20 8.78 -45.99 29.11
C GLY A 20 8.97 -45.51 30.55
N SER A 21 8.10 -44.63 31.05
CA SER A 21 8.22 -44.05 32.40
C SER A 21 7.88 -45.01 33.56
N GLY A 22 7.35 -46.20 33.27
CA GLY A 22 6.85 -47.16 34.26
C GLY A 22 5.57 -46.73 34.99
N LYS A 23 5.04 -45.53 34.75
CA LYS A 23 3.79 -45.02 35.35
C LYS A 23 2.56 -45.51 34.58
N LYS A 24 1.40 -45.60 35.25
CA LYS A 24 0.10 -45.82 34.58
C LYS A 24 -0.21 -44.71 33.58
N TYR A 25 -0.76 -45.02 32.42
CA TYR A 25 -1.06 -44.09 31.32
C TYR A 25 -1.80 -42.83 31.81
N LYS A 26 -2.85 -43.00 32.63
CA LYS A 26 -3.62 -41.89 33.24
C LYS A 26 -2.84 -40.93 34.15
N ARG A 27 -1.68 -41.33 34.65
CA ARG A 27 -0.81 -40.52 35.52
C ARG A 27 0.45 -40.04 34.79
N CYS A 28 0.50 -40.20 33.47
CA CYS A 28 1.65 -39.84 32.65
C CYS A 28 1.21 -39.13 31.37
N CYS A 29 1.21 -39.79 30.21
CA CYS A 29 0.94 -39.13 28.93
C CYS A 29 -0.55 -38.95 28.62
N LEU A 30 -1.49 -39.57 29.35
CA LEU A 30 -2.92 -39.45 29.03
C LEU A 30 -3.36 -37.99 28.85
N ASN A 31 -3.06 -37.10 29.80
CA ASN A 31 -3.44 -35.70 29.69
C ASN A 31 -2.74 -35.01 28.51
N LYS A 32 -1.46 -35.32 28.29
CA LYS A 32 -0.66 -34.75 27.17
C LYS A 32 -1.16 -35.20 25.80
N ASP A 33 -1.67 -36.43 25.72
CA ASP A 33 -2.18 -37.04 24.50
C ASP A 33 -3.66 -36.67 24.27
N THR A 34 -4.40 -36.36 25.34
CA THR A 34 -5.78 -35.83 25.26
C THR A 34 -5.85 -34.32 25.10
N ASP A 35 -4.79 -33.58 25.43
CA ASP A 35 -4.65 -32.14 25.18
C ASP A 35 -4.33 -31.85 23.69
N SER A 36 -4.94 -32.62 22.78
CA SER A 36 -4.87 -32.33 21.35
C SER A 36 -5.64 -31.04 21.08
N VAL A 37 -4.94 -30.01 20.59
CA VAL A 37 -5.58 -28.77 20.11
C VAL A 37 -6.70 -29.15 19.13
N PRO A 38 -7.96 -28.70 19.33
CA PRO A 38 -9.05 -29.03 18.43
C PRO A 38 -8.68 -28.72 16.98
N GLN A 39 -9.05 -29.59 16.04
CA GLN A 39 -8.72 -29.40 14.62
C GLN A 39 -9.21 -28.05 14.08
N GLU A 40 -10.34 -27.55 14.60
CA GLU A 40 -10.89 -26.24 14.26
C GLU A 40 -9.94 -25.10 14.64
N VAL A 41 -9.32 -25.19 15.82
CA VAL A 41 -8.32 -24.21 16.29
C VAL A 41 -7.06 -24.26 15.43
N ILE A 42 -6.59 -25.47 15.08
CA ILE A 42 -5.43 -25.64 14.17
C ILE A 42 -5.73 -25.01 12.80
N LYS A 43 -6.90 -25.31 12.21
CA LYS A 43 -7.34 -24.75 10.93
C LYS A 43 -7.46 -23.23 10.98
N TYR A 44 -7.99 -22.69 12.07
CA TYR A 44 -8.08 -21.25 12.28
C TYR A 44 -6.70 -20.58 12.27
N PHE A 45 -5.74 -21.08 13.05
CA PHE A 45 -4.38 -20.51 13.05
C PHE A 45 -3.65 -20.69 11.73
N GLN A 46 -3.91 -21.78 10.99
CA GLN A 46 -3.41 -21.95 9.63
C GLN A 46 -3.98 -20.88 8.69
N LYS A 47 -5.30 -20.64 8.72
CA LYS A 47 -5.97 -19.57 7.94
C LYS A 47 -5.34 -18.22 8.24
N VAL A 48 -5.23 -17.85 9.52
CA VAL A 48 -4.62 -16.58 9.96
C VAL A 48 -3.19 -16.45 9.47
N ARG A 49 -2.38 -17.51 9.54
CA ARG A 49 -0.99 -17.49 9.06
C ARG A 49 -0.91 -17.29 7.54
N THR A 50 -1.75 -17.97 6.77
CA THR A 50 -1.80 -17.82 5.31
C THR A 50 -2.22 -16.41 4.91
N GLU A 51 -3.26 -15.86 5.56
CA GLU A 51 -3.69 -14.48 5.33
C GLU A 51 -2.57 -13.48 5.63
N GLN A 52 -1.88 -13.64 6.77
CA GLN A 52 -0.75 -12.77 7.14
C GLN A 52 0.41 -12.86 6.13
N GLU A 53 0.72 -14.06 5.64
CA GLU A 53 1.77 -14.25 4.65
C GLU A 53 1.41 -13.58 3.32
N TYR A 54 0.16 -13.72 2.87
CA TYR A 54 -0.34 -13.04 1.68
C TYR A 54 -0.25 -11.51 1.83
N LEU A 55 -0.68 -10.97 2.96
CA LEU A 55 -0.60 -9.53 3.24
C LEU A 55 0.85 -9.03 3.21
N LYS A 56 1.79 -9.78 3.80
CA LYS A 56 3.22 -9.46 3.74
C LYS A 56 3.77 -9.47 2.32
N GLN A 57 3.39 -10.46 1.50
CA GLN A 57 3.78 -10.51 0.09
C GLN A 57 3.26 -9.29 -0.68
N ALA A 58 2.07 -8.80 -0.33
CA ALA A 58 1.48 -7.57 -0.85
C ALA A 58 2.05 -6.27 -0.23
N GLY A 59 3.03 -6.36 0.67
CA GLY A 59 3.67 -5.20 1.30
C GLY A 59 2.90 -4.59 2.48
N ILE A 60 2.06 -5.39 3.14
CA ILE A 60 1.27 -5.00 4.31
C ILE A 60 1.76 -5.79 5.54
N HIS A 61 2.59 -5.14 6.35
CA HIS A 61 3.22 -5.68 7.56
C HIS A 61 2.60 -5.15 8.86
N ILE A 62 1.67 -4.20 8.76
CA ILE A 62 0.87 -3.71 9.90
C ILE A 62 -0.44 -4.47 10.02
N ASN A 63 -0.98 -4.54 11.23
CA ASN A 63 -2.22 -5.24 11.52
C ASN A 63 -3.43 -4.31 11.41
N TYR A 64 -4.28 -4.52 10.42
CA TYR A 64 -5.64 -3.97 10.43
C TYR A 64 -6.56 -4.96 11.14
N VAL A 65 -7.14 -4.52 12.26
CA VAL A 65 -8.02 -5.36 13.08
C VAL A 65 -9.25 -5.73 12.27
N LYS A 66 -9.50 -7.05 12.13
CA LYS A 66 -10.74 -7.54 11.51
C LYS A 66 -11.95 -6.95 12.25
N PRO A 67 -12.91 -6.32 11.56
CA PRO A 67 -14.06 -5.74 12.22
C PRO A 67 -14.96 -6.83 12.81
N ILE A 68 -15.75 -6.46 13.81
CA ILE A 68 -16.69 -7.36 14.48
C ILE A 68 -18.12 -6.86 14.34
N MET A 69 -19.08 -7.78 14.49
CA MET A 69 -20.48 -7.43 14.68
C MET A 69 -20.78 -7.24 16.16
N PHE A 70 -21.34 -6.08 16.52
CA PHE A 70 -21.77 -5.77 17.88
C PHE A 70 -23.12 -5.06 17.86
N LYS A 71 -24.12 -5.64 18.53
CA LYS A 71 -25.50 -5.10 18.60
C LYS A 71 -26.10 -4.73 17.22
N GLY A 72 -25.86 -5.57 16.21
CA GLY A 72 -26.37 -5.37 14.85
C GLY A 72 -25.63 -4.31 14.03
N LYS A 73 -24.52 -3.77 14.53
CA LYS A 73 -23.64 -2.82 13.83
C LYS A 73 -22.27 -3.44 13.60
N LYS A 74 -21.63 -3.04 12.50
CA LYS A 74 -20.22 -3.41 12.25
C LYS A 74 -19.33 -2.42 12.98
N VAL A 75 -18.28 -2.92 13.62
CA VAL A 75 -17.35 -2.13 14.43
C VAL A 75 -15.96 -2.23 13.83
N PHE A 76 -15.41 -1.09 13.42
CA PHE A 76 -14.03 -0.98 12.93
C PHE A 76 -13.13 -0.33 13.97
N ALA A 77 -11.85 -0.71 13.98
CA ALA A 77 -10.81 -0.02 14.73
C ALA A 77 -9.76 0.53 13.76
N LEU A 78 -9.36 1.78 13.95
CA LEU A 78 -8.34 2.44 13.16
C LEU A 78 -7.45 3.30 14.06
N GLY A 79 -6.17 2.94 14.15
CA GLY A 79 -5.25 3.57 15.08
C GLY A 79 -5.77 3.43 16.52
N ASN A 80 -5.98 4.56 17.19
CA ASN A 80 -6.53 4.62 18.55
C ASN A 80 -8.04 4.88 18.60
N LYS A 81 -8.76 4.86 17.46
CA LYS A 81 -10.20 5.14 17.39
C LYS A 81 -11.00 3.88 17.07
N VAL A 82 -12.20 3.81 17.63
CA VAL A 82 -13.22 2.78 17.37
C VAL A 82 -14.43 3.43 16.71
N TYR A 83 -14.91 2.84 15.63
CA TYR A 83 -16.06 3.27 14.84
C TYR A 83 -17.16 2.23 15.02
N ALA A 84 -18.08 2.47 15.95
CA ALA A 84 -19.02 1.44 16.44
C ALA A 84 -20.42 1.49 15.81
N ASP A 85 -20.73 2.48 14.98
CA ASP A 85 -22.06 2.68 14.39
C ASP A 85 -22.07 2.49 12.87
N CYS A 86 -21.19 1.63 12.34
CA CYS A 86 -21.20 1.32 10.91
C CYS A 86 -22.37 0.36 10.58
N PRO A 87 -23.06 0.56 9.45
CA PRO A 87 -24.00 -0.42 8.92
C PRO A 87 -23.40 -1.83 8.84
N PRO A 88 -24.21 -2.89 9.04
CA PRO A 88 -23.72 -4.28 9.04
C PRO A 88 -23.02 -4.68 7.74
N ASN A 89 -23.46 -4.15 6.60
CA ASN A 89 -22.90 -4.41 5.28
C ASN A 89 -21.74 -3.49 4.89
N THR A 90 -21.25 -2.62 5.79
CA THR A 90 -20.07 -1.78 5.49
C THR A 90 -18.85 -2.67 5.25
N THR A 91 -18.22 -2.53 4.09
CA THR A 91 -16.97 -3.26 3.79
C THR A 91 -15.77 -2.43 4.23
N PHE A 92 -14.58 -3.04 4.32
CA PHE A 92 -13.36 -2.28 4.58
C PHE A 92 -13.14 -1.19 3.53
N HIS A 93 -13.49 -1.47 2.28
CA HIS A 93 -13.40 -0.54 1.15
C HIS A 93 -14.32 0.68 1.35
N THR A 94 -15.59 0.48 1.72
CA THR A 94 -16.50 1.60 1.97
C THR A 94 -16.15 2.33 3.27
N PHE A 95 -15.66 1.62 4.29
CA PHE A 95 -15.16 2.20 5.52
C PHE A 95 -14.00 3.17 5.27
N ILE A 96 -12.94 2.76 4.58
CA ILE A 96 -11.79 3.65 4.33
C ILE A 96 -12.14 4.87 3.46
N ILE A 97 -13.09 4.73 2.53
CA ILE A 97 -13.60 5.85 1.74
C ILE A 97 -14.35 6.84 2.65
N GLN A 98 -15.14 6.34 3.61
CA GLN A 98 -15.78 7.20 4.60
C GLN A 98 -14.74 7.91 5.49
N ILE A 99 -13.68 7.21 5.91
CA ILE A 99 -12.56 7.84 6.64
C ILE A 99 -11.92 8.95 5.83
N LEU A 100 -11.68 8.75 4.52
CA LEU A 100 -11.15 9.79 3.66
C LEU A 100 -12.08 11.01 3.60
N LYS A 101 -13.39 10.79 3.43
CA LYS A 101 -14.39 11.87 3.40
C LYS A 101 -14.39 12.67 4.70
N ASP A 102 -14.38 11.98 5.84
CA ASP A 102 -14.36 12.63 7.16
C ASP A 102 -13.06 13.37 7.41
N THR A 103 -11.94 12.82 6.92
CA THR A 103 -10.61 13.44 7.03
C THR A 103 -10.49 14.71 6.20
N ILE A 104 -11.00 14.71 4.97
CA ILE A 104 -11.03 15.90 4.10
C ILE A 104 -12.03 16.95 4.62
N GLY A 105 -13.17 16.48 5.15
CA GLY A 105 -14.23 17.31 5.72
C GLY A 105 -15.41 17.50 4.77
N LEU A 106 -16.62 17.27 5.28
CA LEU A 106 -17.87 17.34 4.50
C LEU A 106 -18.11 18.73 3.88
N ASP A 107 -17.74 19.80 4.58
CA ASP A 107 -17.93 21.16 4.07
C ASP A 107 -17.05 21.43 2.84
N TRP A 108 -15.85 20.86 2.79
CA TRP A 108 -15.00 20.97 1.59
C TRP A 108 -15.69 20.33 0.37
N PHE A 109 -16.29 19.15 0.51
CA PHE A 109 -17.04 18.52 -0.58
C PHE A 109 -18.29 19.31 -0.97
N ARG A 110 -19.00 19.89 0.00
CA ARG A 110 -20.16 20.78 -0.27
C ARG A 110 -19.75 22.02 -1.06
N GLU A 111 -18.59 22.61 -0.76
CA GLU A 111 -18.04 23.69 -1.56
C GLU A 111 -17.65 23.21 -2.97
N GLN A 112 -17.01 22.04 -3.10
CA GLN A 112 -16.66 21.47 -4.41
C GLN A 112 -17.89 21.27 -5.31
N ALA A 113 -19.03 20.84 -4.74
CA ALA A 113 -20.27 20.62 -5.49
C ALA A 113 -20.84 21.89 -6.16
N LYS A 114 -20.43 23.09 -5.71
CA LYS A 114 -20.87 24.38 -6.29
C LYS A 114 -20.13 24.73 -7.57
N TYR A 115 -18.96 24.15 -7.81
CA TYR A 115 -18.16 24.41 -9.01
C TYR A 115 -18.67 23.58 -10.20
N PRO A 116 -18.51 24.09 -11.44
CA PRO A 116 -18.74 23.29 -12.64
C PRO A 116 -17.74 22.11 -12.71
N PRO A 117 -18.08 20.99 -13.36
CA PRO A 117 -17.28 19.76 -13.35
C PRO A 117 -15.78 19.95 -13.67
N GLU A 118 -15.44 20.82 -14.62
CA GLU A 118 -14.09 21.13 -15.05
C GLU A 118 -13.26 21.93 -14.03
N GLU A 119 -13.93 22.58 -13.08
CA GLU A 119 -13.29 23.34 -12.00
C GLU A 119 -13.22 22.57 -10.67
N ARG A 120 -13.94 21.45 -10.57
CA ARG A 120 -13.93 20.60 -9.36
C ARG A 120 -12.55 19.99 -9.15
N HIS A 121 -12.21 19.83 -7.88
CA HIS A 121 -11.03 19.09 -7.47
C HIS A 121 -11.15 17.60 -7.83
N PHE A 122 -10.05 16.96 -8.22
CA PHE A 122 -10.05 15.60 -8.76
C PHE A 122 -10.58 14.56 -7.77
N ILE A 123 -10.34 14.73 -6.47
CA ILE A 123 -10.94 13.88 -5.42
C ILE A 123 -12.47 13.94 -5.45
N SER A 124 -13.05 15.13 -5.65
CA SER A 124 -14.50 15.30 -5.73
C SER A 124 -15.07 14.62 -6.96
N ILE A 125 -14.38 14.74 -8.10
CA ILE A 125 -14.74 14.04 -9.35
C ILE A 125 -14.71 12.53 -9.13
N CYS A 126 -13.66 11.99 -8.49
CA CYS A 126 -13.59 10.56 -8.25
C CYS A 126 -14.68 10.06 -7.29
N LEU A 127 -15.11 10.87 -6.33
CA LEU A 127 -16.20 10.52 -5.40
C LEU A 127 -17.55 10.44 -6.11
N GLU A 128 -17.83 11.38 -7.01
CA GLU A 128 -19.02 11.35 -7.87
C GLU A 128 -19.00 10.12 -8.80
N LYS A 129 -17.86 9.90 -9.48
CA LYS A 129 -17.66 8.77 -10.40
C LYS A 129 -17.72 7.40 -9.72
N LEU A 130 -17.29 7.30 -8.46
CA LEU A 130 -17.48 6.09 -7.68
C LEU A 130 -18.96 5.74 -7.51
N GLY A 131 -19.83 6.73 -7.29
CA GLY A 131 -21.27 6.51 -7.20
C GLY A 131 -21.85 5.92 -8.50
N GLU A 132 -21.52 6.55 -9.64
CA GLU A 132 -21.90 6.07 -10.98
C GLU A 132 -21.39 4.63 -11.23
N TRP A 133 -20.15 4.36 -10.84
CA TRP A 133 -19.54 3.04 -11.00
C TRP A 133 -20.22 1.98 -10.12
N ILE A 134 -20.57 2.30 -8.86
CA ILE A 134 -21.30 1.39 -7.97
C ILE A 134 -22.68 1.05 -8.55
N GLU A 135 -23.45 2.06 -8.95
CA GLU A 135 -24.80 1.85 -9.54
C GLU A 135 -24.75 0.96 -10.78
N LYS A 136 -23.70 1.10 -11.59
CA LYS A 136 -23.50 0.30 -12.80
C LYS A 136 -23.08 -1.15 -12.50
N ASN A 137 -22.36 -1.41 -11.41
CA ASN A 137 -21.69 -2.70 -11.16
C ASN A 137 -22.27 -3.51 -10.00
N GLU A 138 -23.08 -2.92 -9.11
CA GLU A 138 -23.77 -3.67 -8.06
C GLU A 138 -24.90 -4.54 -8.66
N LYS A 139 -24.51 -5.69 -9.23
CA LYS A 139 -25.39 -6.67 -9.84
C LYS A 139 -25.37 -7.97 -9.05
N THR A 140 -26.44 -8.76 -9.16
CA THR A 140 -26.53 -10.09 -8.53
C THR A 140 -25.37 -11.01 -8.94
N ALA A 141 -24.88 -10.90 -10.18
CA ALA A 141 -23.75 -11.69 -10.69
C ALA A 141 -22.43 -11.41 -9.98
N GLU A 142 -22.27 -10.22 -9.39
CA GLU A 142 -21.04 -9.77 -8.72
C GLU A 142 -21.07 -10.02 -7.20
N ARG A 143 -22.11 -10.70 -6.69
CA ARG A 143 -22.26 -11.01 -5.27
C ARG A 143 -21.18 -12.02 -4.84
N VAL A 144 -20.35 -11.62 -3.88
CA VAL A 144 -19.38 -12.50 -3.22
C VAL A 144 -20.10 -13.37 -2.19
N ASN A 145 -21.09 -12.80 -1.50
CA ASN A 145 -22.02 -13.53 -0.65
C ASN A 145 -23.37 -12.78 -0.56
N SER A 146 -24.24 -13.17 0.38
CA SER A 146 -25.56 -12.55 0.56
C SER A 146 -25.52 -11.06 0.91
N GLU A 147 -24.40 -10.56 1.44
CA GLU A 147 -24.28 -9.19 1.97
C GLU A 147 -23.33 -8.31 1.17
N VAL A 148 -22.33 -8.88 0.49
CA VAL A 148 -21.28 -8.14 -0.21
C VAL A 148 -21.14 -8.54 -1.69
N TRP A 149 -20.62 -7.61 -2.48
CA TRP A 149 -20.30 -7.78 -3.90
C TRP A 149 -18.89 -7.25 -4.17
N GLY A 150 -18.29 -7.63 -5.29
CA GLY A 150 -16.97 -7.17 -5.71
C GLY A 150 -16.87 -7.08 -7.22
N ALA A 151 -16.21 -6.03 -7.72
CA ALA A 151 -15.91 -5.87 -9.14
C ALA A 151 -14.61 -5.08 -9.29
N LYS A 152 -13.95 -5.21 -10.44
CA LYS A 152 -12.72 -4.47 -10.72
C LYS A 152 -13.03 -2.97 -10.92
N PRO A 153 -12.44 -2.07 -10.10
CA PRO A 153 -12.74 -0.65 -10.18
C PRO A 153 -12.24 -0.02 -11.48
N ASP A 154 -12.92 1.02 -11.95
CA ASP A 154 -12.39 1.89 -13.00
C ASP A 154 -11.28 2.83 -12.49
N GLY A 155 -10.66 3.59 -13.41
CA GLY A 155 -9.58 4.53 -13.09
C GLY A 155 -9.93 5.56 -12.01
N TYR A 156 -11.14 6.13 -12.04
CA TYR A 156 -11.60 7.08 -11.02
C TYR A 156 -11.80 6.41 -9.66
N SER A 157 -12.51 5.30 -9.63
CA SER A 157 -12.80 4.52 -8.41
C SER A 157 -11.52 4.01 -7.77
N LYS A 158 -10.58 3.50 -8.58
CA LYS A 158 -9.26 3.05 -8.12
C LYS A 158 -8.45 4.20 -7.55
N SER A 159 -8.46 5.37 -8.20
CA SER A 159 -7.74 6.57 -7.72
C SER A 159 -8.19 6.98 -6.32
N LEU A 160 -9.51 7.01 -6.09
CA LEU A 160 -10.10 7.37 -4.80
C LEU A 160 -9.84 6.30 -3.74
N LEU A 161 -10.07 5.03 -4.08
CA LEU A 161 -9.89 3.91 -3.16
C LEU A 161 -8.45 3.82 -2.64
N LEU A 162 -7.46 4.02 -3.51
CA LEU A 162 -6.05 4.00 -3.10
C LEU A 162 -5.67 5.22 -2.27
N LEU A 163 -6.20 6.41 -2.59
CA LEU A 163 -6.01 7.57 -1.74
C LEU A 163 -6.62 7.31 -0.35
N ALA A 164 -7.80 6.73 -0.29
CA ALA A 164 -8.47 6.38 0.95
C ALA A 164 -7.65 5.38 1.78
N PHE A 165 -7.08 4.35 1.13
CA PHE A 165 -6.23 3.38 1.81
C PHE A 165 -4.91 3.99 2.30
N ASP A 166 -4.30 4.86 1.49
CA ASP A 166 -3.06 5.55 1.86
C ASP A 166 -3.28 6.47 3.07
N VAL A 167 -4.32 7.31 3.04
CA VAL A 167 -4.72 8.19 4.16
C VAL A 167 -5.06 7.35 5.40
N CYS A 168 -5.83 6.27 5.24
CA CYS A 168 -6.16 5.34 6.31
C CYS A 168 -4.90 4.74 6.96
N SER A 169 -3.89 4.36 6.15
CA SER A 169 -2.62 3.80 6.64
C SER A 169 -1.83 4.81 7.48
N LEU A 170 -1.79 6.08 7.05
CA LEU A 170 -1.12 7.15 7.80
C LEU A 170 -1.88 7.52 9.09
N ILE A 171 -3.23 7.51 9.07
CA ILE A 171 -4.05 7.69 10.27
C ILE A 171 -3.85 6.54 11.25
N HIS A 172 -3.82 5.29 10.76
CA HIS A 172 -3.58 4.11 11.57
C HIS A 172 -2.26 4.22 12.36
N LYS A 173 -1.21 4.72 11.69
CA LYS A 173 0.10 4.97 12.31
C LYS A 173 0.19 6.32 13.04
N GLN A 174 -0.87 7.14 13.01
CA GLN A 174 -0.95 8.46 13.66
C GLN A 174 0.12 9.45 13.18
N VAL A 175 0.45 9.42 11.89
CA VAL A 175 1.55 10.20 11.28
C VAL A 175 1.10 11.13 10.15
N LEU A 176 -0.19 11.26 9.86
CA LEU A 176 -0.69 12.15 8.79
C LEU A 176 -0.52 13.63 9.17
N PRO A 177 0.34 14.42 8.50
CA PRO A 177 0.53 15.84 8.83
C PRO A 177 -0.65 16.69 8.35
N PRO A 178 -1.14 17.66 9.14
CA PRO A 178 -2.21 18.57 8.72
C PRO A 178 -1.87 19.38 7.46
N GLN A 179 -0.63 19.83 7.30
CA GLN A 179 -0.18 20.62 6.15
C GLN A 179 -0.25 19.81 4.85
N LEU A 180 0.10 18.53 4.92
CA LEU A 180 0.01 17.62 3.79
C LEU A 180 -1.45 17.40 3.37
N LEU A 181 -2.37 17.36 4.34
CA LEU A 181 -3.81 17.32 4.08
C LEU A 181 -4.35 18.62 3.45
N GLU A 182 -3.87 19.79 3.87
CA GLU A 182 -4.23 21.06 3.22
C GLU A 182 -3.73 21.11 1.77
N ARG A 183 -2.50 20.68 1.51
CA ARG A 183 -1.96 20.56 0.14
C ARG A 183 -2.75 19.56 -0.71
N LEU A 184 -3.19 18.45 -0.13
CA LEU A 184 -4.05 17.47 -0.80
C LEU A 184 -5.41 18.06 -1.23
N LYS A 185 -5.94 19.06 -0.51
CA LYS A 185 -7.19 19.76 -0.86
C LYS A 185 -7.01 20.87 -1.88
N SER A 186 -5.76 21.29 -2.15
CA SER A 186 -5.44 22.37 -3.08
C SER A 186 -5.22 21.84 -4.49
N ARG A 187 -5.84 22.46 -5.50
CA ARG A 187 -5.67 22.11 -6.91
C ARG A 187 -4.20 22.14 -7.35
N ASP A 188 -3.47 23.16 -6.94
CA ASP A 188 -2.09 23.40 -7.39
C ASP A 188 -1.08 22.42 -6.78
N HIS A 189 -1.35 21.98 -5.55
CA HIS A 189 -0.45 21.11 -4.78
C HIS A 189 -0.90 19.65 -4.70
N TYR A 190 -2.11 19.34 -5.20
CA TYR A 190 -2.73 18.01 -5.12
C TYR A 190 -1.80 16.90 -5.58
N GLN A 191 -1.21 17.03 -6.77
CA GLN A 191 -0.44 15.94 -7.39
C GLN A 191 0.80 15.56 -6.56
N GLY A 192 1.54 16.56 -6.06
CA GLY A 192 2.69 16.33 -5.19
C GLY A 192 2.28 15.70 -3.86
N ALA A 193 1.30 16.30 -3.18
CA ALA A 193 0.79 15.80 -1.90
C ALA A 193 0.23 14.38 -2.00
N ARG A 194 -0.52 14.07 -3.07
CA ARG A 194 -1.06 12.73 -3.33
C ARG A 194 0.04 11.67 -3.42
N TYR A 195 1.17 12.01 -4.05
CA TYR A 195 2.29 11.09 -4.22
C TYR A 195 3.13 10.96 -2.95
N GLU A 196 3.38 12.06 -2.24
CA GLU A 196 4.01 12.03 -0.91
C GLU A 196 3.22 11.14 0.07
N ILE A 197 1.89 11.28 0.09
CA ILE A 197 0.98 10.42 0.86
C ILE A 197 1.11 8.95 0.42
N ALA A 198 1.16 8.67 -0.88
CA ALA A 198 1.28 7.31 -1.40
C ALA A 198 2.56 6.63 -0.91
N ILE A 199 3.71 7.30 -1.06
CA ILE A 199 5.01 6.76 -0.67
C ILE A 199 5.09 6.63 0.86
N ALA A 200 4.69 7.65 1.61
CA ALA A 200 4.66 7.55 3.08
C ALA A 200 3.75 6.41 3.56
N ALA A 201 2.58 6.21 2.92
CA ALA A 201 1.67 5.14 3.28
C ALA A 201 2.25 3.73 2.98
N ILE A 202 3.06 3.58 1.93
CA ILE A 202 3.82 2.35 1.69
C ILE A 202 4.75 2.06 2.87
N PHE A 203 5.55 3.05 3.30
CA PHE A 203 6.41 2.88 4.48
C PHE A 203 5.63 2.61 5.76
N ALA A 204 4.46 3.23 5.93
CA ALA A 204 3.58 2.98 7.07
C ALA A 204 3.11 1.52 7.10
N ARG A 205 2.73 0.98 5.92
CA ARG A 205 2.31 -0.42 5.76
C ARG A 205 3.45 -1.41 5.97
N LEU A 206 4.70 -1.03 5.68
CA LEU A 206 5.91 -1.80 5.98
C LEU A 206 6.34 -1.74 7.46
N ASP A 207 5.48 -1.25 8.33
CA ASP A 207 5.73 -1.05 9.76
C ASP A 207 6.92 -0.14 10.09
N CYS A 208 7.14 0.88 9.26
CA CYS A 208 8.07 1.95 9.59
C CYS A 208 7.42 3.00 10.51
N ASP A 209 8.22 3.57 11.40
CA ASP A 209 7.95 4.87 12.01
C ASP A 209 8.35 5.98 11.04
N ILE A 210 7.47 6.95 10.82
CA ILE A 210 7.64 8.01 9.82
C ILE A 210 7.76 9.34 10.55
N GLN A 211 8.81 10.08 10.25
CA GLN A 211 9.04 11.44 10.71
C GLN A 211 9.07 12.36 9.50
N PHE A 212 7.96 13.07 9.27
CA PHE A 212 7.91 14.11 8.25
C PHE A 212 8.81 15.28 8.65
N THR A 213 9.51 15.84 7.67
CA THR A 213 10.34 17.01 7.95
C THR A 213 9.47 18.26 8.11
N ASP A 214 9.87 19.18 8.99
CA ASP A 214 9.18 20.45 9.16
C ASP A 214 9.42 21.35 7.93
N GLU A 215 8.35 21.62 7.18
CA GLU A 215 8.34 22.49 5.99
C GLU A 215 8.83 23.93 6.30
N LYS A 216 8.88 24.34 7.57
CA LYS A 216 9.39 25.66 8.00
C LYS A 216 10.92 25.72 8.10
N SER A 217 11.61 24.59 8.01
CA SER A 217 13.07 24.55 8.04
C SER A 217 13.65 25.26 6.80
N LYS A 218 14.63 26.15 6.99
CA LYS A 218 15.30 26.84 5.87
C LYS A 218 16.35 25.97 5.16
N ASN A 219 16.72 24.82 5.73
CA ASN A 219 17.70 23.92 5.14
C ASN A 219 17.04 23.06 4.07
N LYS A 220 17.78 22.51 3.10
CA LYS A 220 17.23 21.48 2.20
C LYS A 220 16.92 20.22 3.02
N HIS A 221 15.75 19.64 2.82
CA HIS A 221 15.31 18.46 3.53
C HIS A 221 14.49 17.55 2.62
N CYS A 222 14.65 16.25 2.82
CA CYS A 222 13.78 15.26 2.21
C CYS A 222 12.37 15.32 2.81
N GLU A 223 11.38 14.81 2.09
CA GLU A 223 9.97 14.81 2.54
C GLU A 223 9.79 14.17 3.93
N PHE A 224 10.44 13.02 4.18
CA PHE A 224 10.42 12.37 5.49
C PHE A 224 11.58 11.39 5.69
N VAL A 225 11.80 10.98 6.94
CA VAL A 225 12.66 9.84 7.30
C VAL A 225 11.79 8.70 7.82
N ALA A 226 11.97 7.51 7.25
CA ALA A 226 11.30 6.29 7.68
C ALA A 226 12.28 5.38 8.42
N THR A 227 11.88 4.87 9.59
CA THR A 227 12.67 3.93 10.40
C THR A 227 11.93 2.62 10.54
N HIS A 228 12.49 1.53 10.01
CA HIS A 228 11.88 0.21 10.06
C HIS A 228 11.93 -0.35 11.48
N ARG A 229 10.78 -0.62 12.10
CA ARG A 229 10.69 -0.95 13.54
C ARG A 229 11.48 -2.21 13.92
N ALA A 230 11.42 -3.25 13.11
CA ALA A 230 12.05 -4.52 13.44
C ALA A 230 13.58 -4.44 13.43
N THR A 231 14.17 -3.58 12.60
CA THR A 231 15.64 -3.51 12.42
C THR A 231 16.25 -2.24 13.00
N GLY A 232 15.44 -1.21 13.29
CA GLY A 232 15.91 0.11 13.72
C GLY A 232 16.57 0.93 12.60
N SER A 233 16.59 0.42 11.37
CA SER A 233 17.30 1.04 10.27
C SER A 233 16.48 2.17 9.64
N SER A 234 17.12 3.32 9.36
CA SER A 234 16.45 4.50 8.79
C SER A 234 16.78 4.73 7.31
N LEU A 235 15.83 5.34 6.61
CA LEU A 235 15.94 5.75 5.21
C LEU A 235 15.30 7.13 5.04
N ALA A 236 16.07 8.11 4.59
CA ALA A 236 15.55 9.40 4.14
C ALA A 236 14.89 9.24 2.76
N VAL A 237 13.72 9.82 2.60
CA VAL A 237 12.85 9.59 1.44
C VAL A 237 12.48 10.92 0.82
N GLU A 238 12.77 11.05 -0.47
CA GLU A 238 12.35 12.17 -1.29
C GLU A 238 11.34 11.68 -2.34
N ALA A 239 10.16 12.29 -2.40
CA ALA A 239 9.11 11.94 -3.35
C ALA A 239 8.85 13.09 -4.33
N LYS A 240 8.79 12.79 -5.62
CA LYS A 240 8.46 13.76 -6.68
C LYS A 240 7.48 13.14 -7.67
N SER A 241 6.47 13.88 -8.09
CA SER A 241 5.59 13.46 -9.18
C SER A 241 5.76 14.37 -10.39
N LYS A 242 5.80 13.77 -11.59
CA LYS A 242 5.99 14.51 -12.83
C LYS A 242 4.71 15.23 -13.24
N HIS A 243 4.72 16.56 -13.19
CA HIS A 243 3.61 17.37 -13.68
C HIS A 243 3.51 17.32 -15.21
N ARG A 244 2.28 17.31 -15.72
CA ARG A 244 1.97 17.29 -17.16
C ARG A 244 0.83 18.23 -17.45
N SER A 245 0.98 19.08 -18.47
CA SER A 245 -0.07 20.00 -18.90
C SER A 245 -1.38 19.27 -19.17
N GLY A 246 -2.48 19.82 -18.65
CA GLY A 246 -3.83 19.25 -18.81
C GLY A 246 -4.12 18.03 -17.95
N VAL A 247 -3.25 17.69 -16.98
CA VAL A 247 -3.39 16.50 -16.12
C VAL A 247 -3.41 16.94 -14.67
N LEU A 248 -4.34 16.42 -13.86
CA LEU A 248 -4.42 16.68 -12.41
C LEU A 248 -4.25 18.17 -12.05
N HIS A 249 -5.14 19.00 -12.57
CA HIS A 249 -5.19 20.47 -12.37
C HIS A 249 -4.04 21.29 -12.97
N GLN A 250 -3.06 20.66 -13.61
CA GLN A 250 -1.97 21.39 -14.25
C GLN A 250 -2.45 22.16 -15.49
N ILE A 251 -2.12 23.45 -15.54
CA ILE A 251 -2.52 24.36 -16.62
C ILE A 251 -1.94 23.90 -17.97
N GLY A 252 -2.76 24.04 -19.01
CA GLY A 252 -2.40 23.75 -20.40
C GLY A 252 -3.18 22.59 -20.99
N PHE A 253 -2.76 22.15 -22.18
CA PHE A 253 -3.42 21.09 -22.93
C PHE A 253 -2.71 19.76 -22.78
N LEU A 254 -3.49 18.68 -22.83
CA LEU A 254 -2.95 17.33 -22.80
C LEU A 254 -1.98 17.12 -23.97
N LEU A 255 -0.79 16.62 -23.65
CA LEU A 255 0.24 16.34 -24.65
C LEU A 255 -0.12 15.11 -25.49
N SER A 256 0.53 14.97 -26.66
CA SER A 256 0.41 13.75 -27.47
C SER A 256 0.83 12.50 -26.70
N LEU A 257 0.24 11.35 -27.03
CA LEU A 257 0.52 10.07 -26.37
C LEU A 257 2.03 9.75 -26.35
N GLU A 258 2.75 9.97 -27.44
CA GLU A 258 4.21 9.80 -27.50
C GLU A 258 4.95 10.61 -26.41
N LYS A 259 4.58 11.88 -26.22
CA LYS A 259 5.17 12.73 -25.18
C LYS A 259 4.76 12.27 -23.78
N LEU A 260 3.53 11.78 -23.63
CA LEU A 260 3.03 11.21 -22.37
C LEU A 260 3.78 9.94 -21.97
N LEU A 261 4.12 9.09 -22.93
CA LEU A 261 4.88 7.84 -22.70
C LEU A 261 6.37 8.06 -22.42
N SER A 262 6.94 9.22 -22.80
CA SER A 262 8.35 9.52 -22.54
C SER A 262 8.63 9.97 -21.10
N ALA A 263 9.83 9.65 -20.60
CA ALA A 263 10.37 10.11 -19.30
C ALA A 263 11.51 11.13 -19.45
N ARG A 264 11.73 11.72 -20.63
CA ARG A 264 12.82 12.69 -20.89
C ARG A 264 12.95 13.83 -19.87
N MET A 265 11.84 14.33 -19.32
CA MET A 265 11.83 15.41 -18.32
C MET A 265 12.17 14.95 -16.88
N ILE A 266 12.19 13.64 -16.61
CA ILE A 266 12.50 13.08 -15.29
C ILE A 266 13.92 13.42 -14.85
N ARG A 267 14.84 13.70 -15.79
CA ARG A 267 16.21 14.14 -15.46
C ARG A 267 16.23 15.36 -14.55
N ARG A 268 15.34 16.35 -14.75
CA ARG A 268 15.30 17.55 -13.91
C ARG A 268 14.86 17.18 -12.50
N LEU A 269 13.71 16.53 -12.38
CA LEU A 269 13.15 16.04 -11.11
C LEU A 269 14.15 15.18 -10.31
N PHE A 270 14.88 14.30 -11.00
CA PHE A 270 15.89 13.47 -10.36
C PHE A 270 17.06 14.28 -9.78
N ASN A 271 17.53 15.32 -10.49
CA ASN A 271 18.58 16.19 -9.93
C ASN A 271 18.04 17.05 -8.79
N ASP A 272 16.83 17.61 -8.93
CA ASP A 272 16.19 18.42 -7.89
C ASP A 272 15.99 17.61 -6.59
N ALA A 273 15.59 16.33 -6.73
CA ALA A 273 15.47 15.40 -5.62
C ALA A 273 16.81 15.02 -4.99
N LEU A 274 17.87 14.81 -5.80
CA LEU A 274 19.22 14.57 -5.28
C LEU A 274 19.74 15.71 -4.40
N GLU A 275 19.33 16.95 -4.68
CA GLU A 275 19.71 18.10 -3.87
C GLU A 275 19.08 18.12 -2.47
N GLN A 276 18.02 17.34 -2.22
CA GLN A 276 17.34 17.23 -0.93
C GLN A 276 17.97 16.19 0.01
N ASN A 277 19.06 15.55 -0.41
CA ASN A 277 19.74 14.56 0.41
C ASN A 277 20.26 15.19 1.72
N PRO A 278 19.93 14.63 2.90
CA PRO A 278 20.39 15.12 4.20
C PRO A 278 21.89 14.88 4.48
N LYS A 279 22.56 14.02 3.71
CA LYS A 279 24.01 13.72 3.68
C LYS A 279 24.58 12.93 4.85
N ASP A 280 23.74 12.44 5.75
CA ASP A 280 24.12 11.72 6.98
C ASP A 280 23.40 10.38 7.18
N VAL A 281 22.39 10.06 6.36
CA VAL A 281 21.63 8.80 6.41
C VAL A 281 21.45 8.19 5.01
N PRO A 282 21.12 6.89 4.88
CA PRO A 282 20.71 6.30 3.60
C PRO A 282 19.58 7.11 2.97
N PHE A 283 19.64 7.32 1.66
CA PHE A 283 18.72 8.21 0.94
C PHE A 283 18.11 7.52 -0.28
N ALA A 284 16.79 7.59 -0.43
CA ALA A 284 16.08 7.06 -1.57
C ALA A 284 15.20 8.14 -2.23
N ILE A 285 15.21 8.14 -3.56
CA ILE A 285 14.36 9.02 -4.37
C ILE A 285 13.24 8.17 -4.98
N PHE A 286 12.01 8.68 -4.90
CA PHE A 286 10.82 8.12 -5.52
C PHE A 286 10.29 9.12 -6.54
N ILE A 287 10.12 8.68 -7.79
CA ILE A 287 9.58 9.52 -8.86
C ILE A 287 8.39 8.86 -9.51
N ASP A 288 7.22 9.49 -9.41
CA ASP A 288 6.07 9.14 -10.22
C ASP A 288 6.25 9.69 -11.64
N VAL A 289 6.30 8.79 -12.60
CA VAL A 289 6.49 9.11 -14.02
C VAL A 289 5.24 9.69 -14.65
N ASN A 290 4.08 9.53 -13.99
CA ASN A 290 2.78 10.04 -14.38
C ASN A 290 2.48 9.73 -15.86
N SER A 291 2.46 8.47 -16.28
CA SER A 291 2.32 8.09 -17.70
C SER A 291 1.10 7.19 -17.92
N PRO A 292 0.40 7.30 -19.07
CA PRO A 292 -0.64 6.33 -19.42
C PRO A 292 -0.11 4.89 -19.34
N ILE A 293 -0.89 4.00 -18.71
CA ILE A 293 -0.53 2.58 -18.57
C ILE A 293 -0.62 1.91 -19.95
N THR A 294 0.32 1.00 -20.21
CA THR A 294 0.44 0.28 -21.49
C THR A 294 0.51 -1.23 -21.23
N PRO A 295 -0.60 -1.88 -20.82
CA PRO A 295 -0.57 -3.24 -20.28
C PRO A 295 0.00 -4.27 -21.27
N ASN A 296 -0.19 -4.04 -22.57
CA ASN A 296 0.30 -4.90 -23.64
C ASN A 296 1.79 -4.74 -23.98
N ILE A 297 2.51 -3.82 -23.32
CA ILE A 297 3.95 -3.62 -23.53
C ILE A 297 4.71 -4.18 -22.32
N PRO A 298 5.64 -5.13 -22.51
CA PRO A 298 6.51 -5.64 -21.45
C PRO A 298 7.24 -4.51 -20.73
N MET A 299 7.45 -4.63 -19.42
CA MET A 299 8.05 -3.56 -18.59
C MET A 299 9.35 -3.01 -19.18
N ASP A 300 10.28 -3.88 -19.59
CA ASP A 300 11.57 -3.46 -20.13
C ASP A 300 11.49 -2.76 -21.49
N ASP A 301 10.37 -2.90 -22.19
CA ASP A 301 10.13 -2.29 -23.49
C ASP A 301 9.43 -0.94 -23.43
N LYS A 302 8.85 -0.59 -22.27
CA LYS A 302 8.14 0.68 -22.08
C LYS A 302 9.07 1.87 -22.31
N PRO A 303 8.64 2.90 -23.06
CA PRO A 303 9.47 4.08 -23.34
C PRO A 303 9.98 4.78 -22.08
N TRP A 304 9.13 4.96 -21.06
CA TRP A 304 9.54 5.60 -19.81
C TRP A 304 10.58 4.77 -19.05
N VAL A 305 10.48 3.43 -19.07
CA VAL A 305 11.45 2.53 -18.42
C VAL A 305 12.82 2.62 -19.09
N LYS A 306 12.85 2.59 -20.43
CA LYS A 306 14.08 2.77 -21.21
C LYS A 306 14.75 4.11 -20.91
N ASP A 307 13.97 5.18 -20.82
CA ASP A 307 14.44 6.52 -20.49
C ASP A 307 15.05 6.60 -19.06
N VAL A 308 14.39 6.05 -18.04
CA VAL A 308 14.89 6.10 -16.65
C VAL A 308 16.12 5.22 -16.45
N LYS A 309 16.15 4.00 -17.03
CA LYS A 309 17.34 3.14 -17.01
C LYS A 309 18.53 3.84 -17.67
N LYS A 310 18.31 4.48 -18.82
CA LYS A 310 19.35 5.26 -19.52
C LYS A 310 19.83 6.45 -18.70
N LEU A 311 18.93 7.16 -18.03
CA LEU A 311 19.26 8.28 -17.13
C LEU A 311 20.16 7.82 -15.98
N VAL A 312 19.74 6.79 -15.25
CA VAL A 312 20.46 6.32 -14.06
C VAL A 312 21.78 5.67 -14.44
N ASN A 313 21.82 4.83 -15.48
CA ASN A 313 23.07 4.26 -15.97
C ASN A 313 24.10 5.35 -16.33
N ARG A 314 23.68 6.42 -17.02
CA ARG A 314 24.56 7.56 -17.33
C ARG A 314 25.09 8.27 -16.08
N LYS A 315 24.29 8.33 -15.01
CA LYS A 315 24.71 8.93 -13.74
C LYS A 315 25.71 8.03 -13.01
N LEU A 316 25.57 6.71 -13.13
CA LEU A 316 26.42 5.74 -12.45
C LEU A 316 27.77 5.48 -13.15
N ILE A 317 27.92 5.83 -14.44
CA ILE A 317 29.19 5.70 -15.16
C ILE A 317 30.28 6.55 -14.49
N GLY A 318 31.40 5.90 -14.15
CA GLY A 318 32.62 6.58 -13.69
C GLY A 318 32.59 7.09 -12.25
N ILE A 319 31.56 6.75 -11.47
CA ILE A 319 31.54 7.08 -10.04
C ILE A 319 32.47 6.11 -9.29
N SER A 320 33.36 6.67 -8.48
CA SER A 320 34.14 5.92 -7.50
C SER A 320 33.22 5.18 -6.51
N PRO A 321 33.51 3.92 -6.13
CA PRO A 321 32.80 3.26 -5.04
C PRO A 321 32.76 4.14 -3.78
N GLN A 322 31.61 4.22 -3.10
CA GLN A 322 31.40 4.89 -1.80
C GLN A 322 31.25 6.43 -1.81
N GLU A 323 31.20 7.08 -2.98
CA GLU A 323 31.01 8.54 -3.05
C GLU A 323 29.59 8.98 -3.44
N TYR A 324 28.78 8.09 -4.04
CA TYR A 324 27.45 8.50 -4.50
C TYR A 324 26.47 8.65 -3.33
N PRO A 325 25.77 9.79 -3.23
CA PRO A 325 24.96 10.11 -2.06
C PRO A 325 23.61 9.37 -2.04
N LEU A 326 23.18 8.79 -3.16
CA LEU A 326 21.92 8.07 -3.30
C LEU A 326 22.10 6.56 -3.03
N SER A 327 21.24 5.98 -2.20
CA SER A 327 21.19 4.54 -1.93
C SER A 327 20.33 3.79 -2.96
N ALA A 328 19.19 4.36 -3.34
CA ALA A 328 18.30 3.77 -4.35
C ALA A 328 17.42 4.82 -5.05
N ALA A 329 16.98 4.51 -6.26
CA ALA A 329 15.98 5.26 -7.00
C ALA A 329 14.81 4.35 -7.37
N PHE A 330 13.58 4.78 -7.10
CA PHE A 330 12.36 4.10 -7.49
C PHE A 330 11.57 4.98 -8.45
N PHE A 331 11.14 4.40 -9.55
CA PHE A 331 10.27 5.04 -10.52
C PHE A 331 8.96 4.30 -10.55
N THR A 332 7.86 5.00 -10.28
CA THR A 332 6.52 4.41 -10.22
C THR A 332 5.62 5.01 -11.29
N ASN A 333 4.59 4.28 -11.69
CA ASN A 333 3.53 4.78 -12.56
C ASN A 333 2.17 4.44 -11.94
N PHE A 334 1.72 5.29 -11.00
CA PHE A 334 0.46 5.09 -10.28
C PHE A 334 -0.67 5.95 -10.88
N SER A 335 -0.72 5.96 -12.22
CA SER A 335 -1.46 6.97 -13.01
C SER A 335 -2.87 6.52 -13.41
N TYR A 336 -3.64 6.02 -12.43
CA TYR A 336 -5.00 5.50 -12.67
C TYR A 336 -5.95 6.55 -13.28
N HIS A 337 -5.67 7.83 -13.04
CA HIS A 337 -6.44 8.96 -13.58
C HIS A 337 -6.47 9.02 -15.13
N TYR A 338 -5.53 8.38 -15.84
CA TYR A 338 -5.59 8.27 -17.30
C TYR A 338 -6.62 7.25 -17.80
N GLN A 339 -7.05 6.32 -16.95
CA GLN A 339 -7.94 5.23 -17.33
C GLN A 339 -9.41 5.64 -17.26
N THR A 340 -9.74 6.72 -16.54
CA THR A 340 -11.09 7.28 -16.42
C THR A 340 -12.14 6.23 -16.03
N GLU A 341 -13.17 5.99 -16.84
CA GLU A 341 -14.19 4.94 -16.65
C GLU A 341 -13.78 3.55 -17.17
N ASN A 342 -12.57 3.39 -17.72
CA ASN A 342 -12.04 2.08 -18.07
C ASN A 342 -11.56 1.35 -16.83
N GLU A 343 -11.69 0.02 -16.86
CA GLU A 343 -11.18 -0.89 -15.83
C GLU A 343 -9.70 -0.60 -15.52
N ALA A 344 -9.39 -0.44 -14.24
CA ALA A 344 -8.07 0.00 -13.82
C ALA A 344 -7.04 -1.14 -13.87
N GLU A 345 -5.99 -0.94 -14.64
CA GLU A 345 -4.80 -1.81 -14.67
C GLU A 345 -3.92 -1.65 -13.44
N GLN A 346 -3.05 -2.63 -13.19
CA GLN A 346 -2.07 -2.60 -12.10
C GLN A 346 -1.05 -1.46 -12.28
N GLY A 347 -0.62 -0.86 -11.17
CA GLY A 347 0.45 0.13 -11.17
C GLY A 347 1.80 -0.48 -11.54
N GLU A 348 2.71 0.34 -12.06
CA GLU A 348 4.03 -0.12 -12.50
C GLU A 348 5.12 0.47 -11.58
N ALA A 349 6.17 -0.30 -11.29
CA ALA A 349 7.31 0.20 -10.53
C ALA A 349 8.62 -0.43 -10.99
N VAL A 350 9.69 0.37 -11.00
CA VAL A 350 11.07 -0.07 -11.24
C VAL A 350 11.98 0.52 -10.18
N GLY A 351 12.63 -0.34 -9.41
CA GLY A 351 13.69 0.03 -8.47
C GLY A 351 15.08 -0.13 -9.09
N ILE A 352 15.97 0.81 -8.80
CA ILE A 352 17.39 0.75 -9.17
C ILE A 352 18.20 0.99 -7.88
N VAL A 353 18.86 -0.07 -7.42
CA VAL A 353 19.79 0.01 -6.27
C VAL A 353 21.14 0.50 -6.77
N VAL A 354 21.68 1.53 -6.12
CA VAL A 354 22.99 2.08 -6.47
C VAL A 354 24.09 1.13 -5.96
N PRO A 355 25.08 0.76 -6.79
CA PRO A 355 26.23 -0.01 -6.32
C PRO A 355 27.12 0.86 -5.43
N HIS A 356 27.46 0.35 -4.24
CA HIS A 356 28.36 0.99 -3.27
C HIS A 356 27.98 2.43 -2.89
N PRO A 357 26.76 2.68 -2.37
CA PRO A 357 26.37 4.02 -1.95
C PRO A 357 27.18 4.47 -0.74
N LYS A 358 27.33 5.78 -0.55
CA LYS A 358 28.02 6.36 0.62
C LYS A 358 27.44 5.86 1.95
N PHE A 359 26.10 5.72 1.99
CA PHE A 359 25.38 5.15 3.12
C PHE A 359 24.63 3.90 2.65
N PRO A 360 25.01 2.70 3.14
CA PRO A 360 24.42 1.45 2.71
C PRO A 360 22.95 1.36 3.13
N PRO A 361 22.12 0.65 2.34
CA PRO A 361 20.71 0.49 2.63
C PRO A 361 20.43 -0.26 3.96
N PRO A 362 19.29 0.02 4.62
CA PRO A 362 18.87 -0.54 5.90
C PRO A 362 18.93 -2.08 6.09
N ASN A 363 18.86 -2.85 5.01
CA ASN A 363 19.36 -4.22 4.79
C ASN A 363 18.77 -4.72 3.44
N GLN A 364 19.26 -5.82 2.88
CA GLN A 364 18.78 -6.30 1.57
C GLN A 364 17.32 -6.79 1.62
N GLU A 365 16.89 -7.34 2.76
CA GLU A 365 15.55 -7.89 2.96
C GLU A 365 14.46 -6.80 2.91
N PHE A 366 14.71 -5.65 3.53
CA PHE A 366 13.82 -4.49 3.54
C PHE A 366 13.59 -3.95 2.13
N PHE A 367 14.60 -3.96 1.26
CA PHE A 367 14.42 -3.59 -0.14
C PHE A 367 13.55 -4.59 -0.91
N GLY A 368 13.62 -5.89 -0.57
CA GLY A 368 12.70 -6.89 -1.07
C GLY A 368 11.25 -6.56 -0.69
N TYR A 369 11.00 -6.26 0.59
CA TYR A 369 9.67 -5.85 1.08
C TYR A 369 9.18 -4.56 0.43
N LEU A 370 10.05 -3.54 0.31
CA LEU A 370 9.72 -2.27 -0.34
C LEU A 370 9.39 -2.45 -1.82
N GLN A 371 10.18 -3.23 -2.57
CA GLN A 371 9.88 -3.53 -3.96
C GLN A 371 8.58 -4.33 -4.10
N GLY A 372 8.33 -5.29 -3.20
CA GLY A 372 7.07 -6.02 -3.13
C GLY A 372 5.87 -5.09 -2.92
N ALA A 373 5.96 -4.16 -1.98
CA ALA A 373 4.92 -3.17 -1.72
C ALA A 373 4.67 -2.22 -2.90
N LEU A 374 5.74 -1.81 -3.60
CA LEU A 374 5.62 -0.97 -4.81
C LEU A 374 4.95 -1.73 -5.97
N ASN A 375 5.30 -3.00 -6.17
CA ASN A 375 4.72 -3.84 -7.23
C ASN A 375 3.25 -4.18 -6.96
N HIS A 376 2.86 -4.30 -5.69
CA HIS A 376 1.46 -4.55 -5.29
C HIS A 376 0.70 -3.26 -4.95
N TYR A 377 1.28 -2.08 -5.23
CA TYR A 377 0.56 -0.82 -5.07
C TYR A 377 -0.67 -0.85 -5.98
N GLY A 378 -1.85 -0.73 -5.36
CA GLY A 378 -3.12 -1.04 -6.02
C GLY A 378 -3.95 -2.06 -5.26
N PHE A 379 -3.35 -2.91 -4.43
CA PHE A 379 -4.07 -3.88 -3.63
C PHE A 379 -4.62 -3.26 -2.34
N VAL A 380 -5.92 -3.46 -2.08
CA VAL A 380 -6.58 -3.12 -0.81
C VAL A 380 -7.17 -4.40 -0.23
N PRO A 381 -6.78 -4.83 0.98
CA PRO A 381 -7.21 -6.10 1.51
C PRO A 381 -8.67 -6.05 1.98
N PRO A 382 -9.50 -7.06 1.64
CA PRO A 382 -10.87 -7.18 2.15
C PRO A 382 -10.88 -7.78 3.56
N ILE A 383 -10.32 -7.08 4.55
CA ILE A 383 -10.09 -7.63 5.92
C ILE A 383 -11.38 -8.03 6.66
N ASP A 384 -12.53 -7.61 6.16
CA ASP A 384 -13.86 -7.83 6.72
C ASP A 384 -14.61 -8.99 6.06
N ILE A 385 -14.02 -9.63 5.04
CA ILE A 385 -14.60 -10.75 4.30
C ILE A 385 -13.86 -12.02 4.70
N ASP A 386 -14.60 -13.05 5.11
CA ASP A 386 -14.03 -14.32 5.60
C ASP A 386 -13.70 -15.34 4.49
N GLU A 387 -13.69 -14.90 3.23
CA GLU A 387 -13.29 -15.70 2.07
C GLU A 387 -11.76 -15.68 1.87
N PRO A 388 -11.16 -16.72 1.29
CA PRO A 388 -9.72 -16.74 1.01
C PRO A 388 -9.31 -15.55 0.14
N ILE A 389 -8.36 -14.73 0.61
CA ILE A 389 -7.91 -13.51 -0.09
C ILE A 389 -7.43 -13.83 -1.52
N GLU A 390 -6.79 -14.99 -1.72
CA GLU A 390 -6.35 -15.48 -3.02
C GLU A 390 -7.50 -15.53 -4.04
N SER A 391 -8.69 -15.98 -3.62
CA SER A 391 -9.88 -16.05 -4.48
C SER A 391 -10.52 -14.69 -4.79
N LEU A 392 -10.25 -13.67 -3.96
CA LEU A 392 -10.77 -12.31 -4.11
C LEU A 392 -9.82 -11.41 -4.91
N SER A 393 -8.53 -11.74 -4.96
CA SER A 393 -7.50 -10.96 -5.66
C SER A 393 -7.45 -11.17 -7.18
N ALA A 394 -8.20 -12.15 -7.69
CA ALA A 394 -8.31 -12.46 -9.11
C ALA A 394 -9.33 -11.58 -9.86
N ASN A 395 -10.12 -10.77 -9.14
CA ASN A 395 -11.15 -9.89 -9.69
C ASN A 395 -10.86 -8.42 -9.39
#